data_AF-A0A520ZWE7-F1
#
_entry.id   AF-A0A520ZWE7-F1
#
_cell.length_a   1.000
_cell.length_b   1.000
_cell.length_c   1.000
_cell.angle_alpha   90.00
_cell.angle_beta   90.00
_cell.angle_gamma   90.00
#
_symmetry.space_group_name_H-M   'P 1'
#
loop_
_entity.id
_entity.type
_entity.pdbx_description
1 polymer ?
#
loop_
_entity_poly.entity_id
_entity_poly.type
_entity_poly.pdbx_seq_one_letter_code
_entity_poly.pdbx_strand_id
1 'polypeptide(L)' 'PLGGWWGFASLSLADYKIPGPKGDDKEVELGAVLWIFMDEYQRR' A
#
# COMPACT_ATOMS: atom_id res chain seq x y z
N PRO A 1 17.63 7.14 1.97
CA PRO A 1 17.64 5.87 1.21
C PRO A 1 18.78 5.93 0.19
N LEU A 2 19.45 4.80 -0.06
CA LEU A 2 20.39 4.73 -1.19
C LEU A 2 19.59 4.65 -2.51
N GLY A 3 20.25 4.95 -3.62
CA GLY A 3 19.64 4.86 -4.94
C GLY A 3 19.16 3.45 -5.26
N GLY A 4 18.13 3.33 -6.09
CA GLY A 4 17.49 2.07 -6.47
C GLY A 4 15.97 2.10 -6.36
N TRP A 5 15.35 0.93 -6.52
CA TRP A 5 13.91 0.76 -6.46
C TRP A 5 13.41 0.55 -5.03
N TRP A 6 12.39 1.30 -4.65
CA TRP A 6 11.71 1.20 -3.36
C TRP A 6 10.20 1.04 -3.55
N GLY A 7 9.61 0.19 -2.71
CA GLY A 7 8.16 -0.01 -2.64
C GLY A 7 7.61 0.41 -1.29
N PHE A 8 6.48 1.11 -1.28
CA PHE A 8 5.70 1.39 -0.09
C PHE A 8 4.26 0.92 -0.29
N ALA A 9 3.71 0.26 0.72
CA ALA A 9 2.33 -0.16 0.75
C ALA A 9 1.63 0.57 1.90
N SER A 10 0.57 1.32 1.58
CA SER A 10 -0.35 1.86 2.57
C SER A 10 -1.67 1.10 2.50
N LEU A 11 -2.22 0.78 3.65
CA LEU A 11 -3.55 0.18 3.79
C LEU A 11 -4.45 1.13 4.57
N SER A 12 -5.68 1.25 4.13
CA SER A 12 -6.75 1.96 4.84
C SER A 12 -8.04 1.14 4.75
N LEU A 13 -8.98 1.37 5.65
CA LEU A 13 -10.29 0.71 5.56
C LEU A 13 -11.15 1.43 4.51
N ALA A 14 -11.87 0.64 3.71
CA ALA A 14 -12.91 1.16 2.83
C ALA A 14 -14.11 1.64 3.63
N ASP A 15 -14.96 2.46 3.02
CA ASP A 15 -16.25 2.88 3.57
C ASP A 15 -17.36 1.83 3.37
N TYR A 16 -17.02 0.66 2.83
CA TYR A 16 -17.94 -0.45 2.61
C TYR A 16 -17.40 -1.78 3.14
N LYS A 17 -18.32 -2.72 3.33
CA LYS A 17 -18.05 -4.10 3.74
C LYS A 17 -18.49 -5.07 2.66
N ILE A 18 -17.94 -6.28 2.70
CA ILE A 18 -18.36 -7.39 1.82
C ILE A 18 -18.80 -8.60 2.65
N PRO A 19 -19.79 -9.39 2.18
CA PRO A 19 -20.18 -10.62 2.86
C PRO A 19 -19.02 -11.61 2.90
N GLY A 20 -18.70 -12.07 4.10
CA GLY A 20 -17.72 -13.12 4.34
C GLY A 20 -18.25 -14.49 3.95
N PRO A 21 -17.38 -15.52 3.88
CA PRO A 21 -17.75 -16.88 3.49
C PRO A 21 -18.82 -17.53 4.39
N LYS A 22 -19.03 -17.01 5.60
CA LYS A 22 -20.03 -17.48 6.56
C LYS A 22 -21.26 -16.56 6.63
N GLY A 23 -21.37 -15.60 5.71
CA GLY A 23 -22.45 -14.62 5.64
C GLY A 23 -22.27 -13.41 6.58
N ASP A 24 -21.14 -13.31 7.28
CA ASP A 24 -20.82 -12.18 8.15
C ASP A 24 -20.08 -11.06 7.40
N ASP A 25 -20.48 -9.80 7.60
CA ASP A 25 -19.83 -8.67 6.93
C ASP A 25 -18.36 -8.51 7.36
N LYS A 26 -17.47 -8.37 6.38
CA LYS A 26 -16.02 -8.15 6.57
C LYS A 26 -15.61 -6.77 6.10
N GLU A 27 -14.71 -6.16 6.86
CA GLU A 27 -14.02 -4.93 6.45
C GLU A 27 -13.21 -5.18 5.17
N VAL A 28 -13.14 -4.17 4.31
CA VAL A 28 -12.31 -4.18 3.12
C VAL A 28 -11.11 -3.27 3.35
N GLU A 29 -9.90 -3.79 3.12
CA GLU A 29 -8.67 -3.00 3.14
C GLU A 29 -8.35 -2.49 1.73
N LEU A 30 -8.32 -1.17 1.56
CA LEU A 30 -7.86 -0.49 0.36
C LEU A 30 -6.35 -0.33 0.43
N GLY A 31 -5.67 -1.04 -0.46
CA GLY A 31 -4.22 -0.95 -0.64
C GLY A 31 -3.84 -0.03 -1.78
N ALA A 32 -2.82 0.80 -1.56
CA ALA A 32 -2.11 1.50 -2.62
C ALA A 32 -0.62 1.13 -2.58
N VAL A 33 -0.04 0.93 -3.76
CA VAL A 33 1.39 0.66 -3.92
C VAL A 33 2.05 1.85 -4.59
N LEU A 34 3.02 2.43 -3.91
CA LEU A 34 3.92 3.42 -4.49
C LEU A 34 5.22 2.72 -4.87
N TRP A 35 5.56 2.77 -6.16
CA TRP A 35 6.81 2.24 -6.70
C TRP A 35 7.64 3.38 -7.24
N ILE A 36 8.80 3.61 -6.62
CA ILE A 36 9.67 4.74 -6.97
C ILE A 36 11.09 4.26 -7.23
N PHE A 37 11.69 4.82 -8.28
CA PHE A 37 13.13 4.78 -8.45
C PHE A 37 13.73 6.04 -7.82
N MET A 38 14.72 5.87 -6.95
CA MET A 38 15.51 6.98 -6.44
C MET A 38 16.89 6.96 -7.09
N ASP A 39 17.29 8.10 -7.65
CA ASP A 39 18.67 8.30 -8.06
C ASP A 39 19.62 8.31 -6.86
N GLU A 40 20.89 8.05 -7.13
CA GLU A 40 21.91 8.10 -6.11
C GLU A 40 22.03 9.52 -5.53
N TYR A 41 21.89 9.61 -4.21
CA TYR A 41 22.01 10.88 -3.51
C TYR A 41 23.42 11.45 -3.65
N GLN A 42 23.55 12.53 -4.43
CA GLN A 42 24.80 13.26 -4.58
C GLN A 42 24.98 14.21 -3.38
N ARG A 43 25.82 13.81 -2.43
CA ARG A 43 26.17 14.66 -1.29
C ARG A 43 27.10 15.78 -1.79
N ARG A 44 26.65 17.03 -1.69
CA ARG A 44 27.48 18.21 -1.98
C ARG A 44 28.66 18.33 -1.02
#